data_AF-A0A949B6W9-F1
#
_entry.id   AF-A0A949B6W9-F1
#
_cell.length_a   1.000
_cell.length_b   1.000
_cell.length_c   1.000
_cell.angle_alpha   90.00
_cell.angle_beta   90.00
_cell.angle_gamma   90.00
#
_symmetry.space_group_name_H-M   'P 1'
#
loop_
_entity.id
_entity.type
_entity.pdbx_description
1 polymer ?
#
loop_
_entity_poly.entity_id
_entity_poly.type
_entity_poly.pdbx_seq_one_letter_code
_entity_poly.pdbx_strand_id
1 'polypeptide(L)'
;MNDQATLSRATIIARAIALARETSLDQISMVQLAKDFGVAPGLIHYYLGGRDKLISGVLNNYYRERLVRMPALTGDWRADVETIARVSLAFAVENPGVSTYVA
;
A
#
# COMPACT_ATOMS: atom_id res chain seq x y z
N MET A 1 -28.91 -6.79 -8.00
CA MET A 1 -28.04 -5.94 -8.84
C MET A 1 -26.60 -6.35 -8.55
N ASN A 2 -25.79 -6.48 -9.58
CA ASN A 2 -24.68 -7.43 -9.73
C ASN A 2 -23.38 -6.97 -9.02
N ASP A 3 -23.03 -7.51 -7.84
CA ASP A 3 -21.90 -7.00 -7.02
C ASP A 3 -20.93 -8.08 -6.52
N GLN A 4 -20.66 -9.11 -7.33
CA GLN A 4 -19.27 -9.60 -7.34
C GLN A 4 -18.42 -8.49 -7.97
N ALA A 5 -18.05 -7.48 -7.19
CA ALA A 5 -16.80 -6.77 -7.44
C ALA A 5 -15.74 -7.87 -7.50
N THR A 6 -15.38 -8.26 -8.72
CA THR A 6 -14.75 -9.56 -9.00
C THR A 6 -13.49 -9.65 -8.16
N LEU A 7 -13.50 -10.59 -7.21
CA LEU A 7 -12.36 -10.76 -6.31
C LEU A 7 -11.11 -10.95 -7.17
N SER A 8 -10.14 -10.08 -6.98
CA SER A 8 -8.91 -10.08 -7.76
C SER A 8 -7.77 -9.60 -6.89
N ARG A 9 -6.54 -9.89 -7.31
CA ARG A 9 -5.36 -9.37 -6.61
C ARG A 9 -5.40 -7.84 -6.50
N ALA A 10 -5.84 -7.15 -7.55
CA ALA A 10 -5.90 -5.69 -7.58
C ALA A 10 -6.92 -5.13 -6.56
N THR A 11 -8.13 -5.69 -6.52
CA THR A 11 -9.17 -5.24 -5.59
C THR A 11 -8.79 -5.53 -4.14
N ILE A 12 -8.16 -6.68 -3.86
CA ILE A 12 -7.68 -7.00 -2.50
C ILE A 12 -6.57 -6.03 -2.05
N ILE A 13 -5.60 -5.73 -2.92
CA ILE A 13 -4.54 -4.74 -2.60
C ILE A 13 -5.15 -3.36 -2.38
N ALA A 14 -6.11 -2.92 -3.20
CA ALA A 14 -6.78 -1.65 -3.03
C ALA A 14 -7.49 -1.55 -1.67
N ARG A 15 -8.16 -2.62 -1.23
CA ARG A 15 -8.78 -2.66 0.10
C ARG A 15 -7.75 -2.59 1.22
N ALA A 16 -6.62 -3.30 1.09
CA ALA A 16 -5.54 -3.25 2.06
C ALA A 16 -4.89 -1.85 2.16
N ILE A 17 -4.72 -1.16 1.04
CA ILE A 17 -4.25 0.24 1.02
C ILE A 17 -5.23 1.15 1.79
N ALA A 18 -6.53 0.95 1.61
CA ALA A 18 -7.54 1.71 2.34
C ALA A 18 -7.45 1.48 3.86
N LEU A 19 -7.26 0.24 4.30
CA LEU A 19 -7.05 -0.08 5.72
C LEU A 19 -5.74 0.52 6.25
N ALA A 20 -4.69 0.56 5.44
CA ALA A 20 -3.39 1.11 5.80
C ALA A 20 -3.38 2.63 6.04
N ARG A 21 -4.50 3.32 5.79
CA ARG A 21 -4.68 4.74 6.15
C ARG A 21 -4.84 4.94 7.65
N GLU A 22 -5.39 3.96 8.35
CA GLU A 22 -5.75 4.05 9.77
C GLU A 22 -5.03 3.00 10.62
N THR A 23 -4.57 1.91 10.00
CA THR A 23 -3.99 0.75 10.66
C THR A 23 -2.57 0.49 10.15
N SER A 24 -1.64 0.10 11.03
CA SER A 24 -0.29 -0.26 10.60
C SER A 24 -0.31 -1.47 9.66
N LEU A 25 0.55 -1.48 8.64
CA LEU A 25 0.54 -2.52 7.61
C LEU A 25 0.74 -3.94 8.17
N ASP A 26 1.53 -4.10 9.23
CA ASP A 26 1.72 -5.37 9.93
C ASP A 26 0.48 -5.84 10.72
N GLN A 27 -0.49 -4.96 10.97
CA GLN A 27 -1.73 -5.33 11.64
C GLN A 27 -2.84 -5.77 10.66
N ILE A 28 -2.65 -5.53 9.35
CA ILE A 28 -3.62 -5.94 8.32
C ILE A 28 -3.59 -7.46 8.16
N SER A 29 -4.76 -8.10 8.29
CA SER A 29 -4.92 -9.56 8.28
C SER A 29 -5.56 -10.07 6.99
N MET A 30 -5.03 -11.19 6.47
CA MET A 30 -5.60 -11.92 5.33
C MET A 30 -7.03 -12.41 5.63
N VAL A 31 -7.29 -12.80 6.88
CA VAL A 31 -8.63 -13.25 7.32
C VAL A 31 -9.60 -12.08 7.40
N GLN A 32 -9.16 -10.91 7.86
CA GLN A 32 -10.01 -9.71 7.86
C GLN A 32 -10.35 -9.28 6.43
N LEU A 33 -9.40 -9.32 5.51
CA LEU A 33 -9.67 -9.05 4.09
C LEU A 33 -10.71 -10.02 3.53
N ALA A 34 -10.63 -11.32 3.86
CA ALA A 34 -11.63 -12.29 3.43
C ALA A 34 -13.05 -11.92 3.92
N LYS A 35 -13.16 -11.49 5.19
CA LYS A 35 -14.42 -11.01 5.78
C LYS A 35 -14.93 -9.76 5.08
N ASP A 36 -14.06 -8.78 4.80
CA ASP A 36 -14.41 -7.53 4.10
C ASP A 36 -14.99 -7.80 2.70
N PHE A 37 -14.52 -8.86 2.02
CA PHE A 37 -15.03 -9.28 0.71
C PHE A 37 -16.16 -10.32 0.78
N GLY A 38 -16.56 -10.79 1.98
CA GLY A 38 -17.59 -11.82 2.15
C GLY A 38 -17.21 -13.20 1.58
N VAL A 39 -15.90 -13.53 1.55
CA VAL A 39 -15.38 -14.76 0.94
C VAL A 39 -14.65 -15.64 1.95
N ALA A 40 -14.47 -16.92 1.61
CA ALA A 40 -13.63 -17.82 2.39
C ALA A 40 -12.15 -17.38 2.36
N PRO A 41 -11.39 -17.47 3.48
CA PRO A 41 -9.97 -17.10 3.52
C PRO A 41 -9.10 -17.75 2.44
N GLY A 42 -9.41 -18.99 2.06
CA GLY A 42 -8.70 -19.71 0.99
C GLY A 42 -8.71 -18.97 -0.36
N LEU A 43 -9.75 -18.19 -0.66
CA LEU A 43 -9.81 -17.39 -1.90
C LEU A 43 -8.85 -16.20 -1.85
N ILE A 44 -8.69 -15.54 -0.70
CA ILE A 44 -7.68 -14.48 -0.55
C ILE A 44 -6.28 -15.06 -0.78
N HIS A 45 -5.99 -16.22 -0.18
CA HIS A 45 -4.71 -16.91 -0.40
C HIS A 45 -4.51 -17.31 -1.86
N TYR A 46 -5.55 -17.77 -2.55
CA TYR A 46 -5.49 -18.10 -3.97
C TYR A 46 -5.09 -16.89 -4.84
N TYR A 47 -5.69 -15.71 -4.63
CA TYR A 47 -5.41 -14.52 -5.44
C TYR A 47 -4.10 -13.79 -5.07
N LEU A 48 -3.69 -13.83 -3.80
CA LEU A 48 -2.51 -13.11 -3.32
C LEU A 48 -1.26 -14.00 -3.18
N GLY A 49 -1.42 -15.30 -2.98
CA GLY A 49 -0.36 -16.24 -2.63
C GLY A 49 0.02 -16.23 -1.14
N GLY A 50 -0.03 -15.08 -0.47
CA GLY A 50 0.26 -14.99 0.97
C GLY A 50 0.46 -13.58 1.51
N ARG A 51 0.79 -13.50 2.80
CA ARG A 51 0.99 -12.26 3.53
C ARG A 51 2.12 -11.39 2.96
N ASP A 52 3.24 -11.99 2.57
CA ASP A 52 4.37 -11.22 2.03
C ASP A 52 4.02 -10.54 0.70
N LYS A 53 3.16 -11.16 -0.10
CA LYS A 53 2.66 -10.60 -1.36
C LYS A 53 1.64 -9.50 -1.15
N LEU A 54 0.88 -9.55 -0.06
CA LEU A 54 0.03 -8.45 0.40
C LEU A 54 0.88 -7.26 0.79
N ILE A 55 1.83 -7.45 1.71
CA ILE A 55 2.75 -6.41 2.18
C ILE A 55 3.49 -5.78 1.00
N SER A 56 4.12 -6.62 0.16
CA SER A 56 4.84 -6.16 -1.03
C SER A 56 3.93 -5.40 -2.00
N GLY A 57 2.67 -5.82 -2.15
CA GLY A 57 1.70 -5.14 -3.00
C GLY A 57 1.37 -3.73 -2.50
N VAL A 58 1.12 -3.58 -1.20
CA VAL A 58 0.85 -2.28 -0.56
C VAL A 58 2.09 -1.37 -0.62
N LEU A 59 3.28 -1.90 -0.29
CA LEU A 59 4.53 -1.14 -0.38
C LEU A 59 4.84 -0.69 -1.80
N ASN A 60 4.66 -1.56 -2.80
CA ASN A 60 4.88 -1.20 -4.20
C ASN A 60 3.96 -0.07 -4.65
N ASN A 61 2.70 -0.05 -4.17
CA ASN A 61 1.78 1.06 -4.42
C ASN A 61 2.27 2.35 -3.75
N TYR A 62 2.59 2.28 -2.45
CA TYR A 62 3.12 3.41 -1.68
C TYR A 62 4.35 4.05 -2.35
N TYR A 63 5.36 3.24 -2.72
CA TYR A 63 6.56 3.76 -3.37
C TYR A 63 6.30 4.28 -4.78
N ARG A 64 5.39 3.66 -5.54
CA ARG A 64 4.98 4.16 -6.86
C ARG A 64 4.35 5.54 -6.76
N GLU A 65 3.39 5.71 -5.85
CA GLU A 65 2.72 7.00 -5.63
C GLU A 65 3.70 8.07 -5.14
N ARG A 66 4.61 7.72 -4.22
CA ARG A 66 5.69 8.62 -3.80
C ARG A 66 6.58 9.04 -4.96
N LEU A 67 6.96 8.09 -5.82
CA LEU A 67 7.84 8.34 -6.97
C LEU A 67 7.18 9.29 -7.98
N VAL A 68 5.87 9.16 -8.22
CA VAL A 68 5.13 10.08 -9.11
C VAL A 68 5.15 11.53 -8.62
N ARG A 69 5.31 11.75 -7.30
CA ARG A 69 5.43 13.09 -6.71
C ARG A 69 6.85 13.64 -6.69
N MET A 70 7.85 12.84 -7.05
CA MET A 70 9.23 13.30 -7.09
C MET A 70 9.45 14.22 -8.31
N PRO A 71 10.01 15.42 -8.11
CA PRO A 71 10.39 16.26 -9.24
C PRO A 71 11.59 15.66 -9.98
N ALA A 72 11.77 16.10 -11.23
CA ALA A 72 12.99 15.78 -11.97
C ALA A 72 14.22 16.36 -11.24
N LEU A 73 15.35 15.64 -11.33
CA LEU A 73 16.61 16.08 -10.77
C LEU A 73 17.10 17.34 -11.48
N THR A 74 17.61 18.30 -10.71
CA THR A 74 18.10 19.58 -11.20
C THR A 74 19.57 19.53 -11.58
N GLY A 75 20.32 18.57 -11.03
CA GLY A 75 21.77 18.47 -11.16
C GLY A 75 22.53 19.12 -10.00
N ASP A 76 21.87 19.90 -9.14
CA ASP A 76 22.39 20.26 -7.83
C ASP A 76 22.06 19.13 -6.84
N TRP A 77 23.05 18.27 -6.59
CA TRP A 77 22.87 17.09 -5.74
C TRP A 77 22.33 17.42 -4.34
N ARG A 78 22.70 18.57 -3.77
CA ARG A 78 22.27 18.92 -2.41
C ARG A 78 20.82 19.33 -2.43
N ALA A 79 20.43 20.21 -3.35
CA ALA A 79 19.04 20.63 -3.52
C ALA A 79 18.12 19.44 -3.87
N ASP A 80 18.60 18.52 -4.71
CA ASP A 80 17.88 17.31 -5.10
C ASP A 80 17.65 16.38 -3.90
N VAL A 81 18.68 16.11 -3.09
CA VAL A 81 18.55 15.28 -1.87
C VAL A 81 17.60 15.91 -0.86
N GLU A 82 17.69 17.23 -0.63
CA GLU A 82 16.78 17.91 0.27
C GLU A 82 15.32 17.84 -0.20
N THR A 83 15.11 17.96 -1.51
CA THR A 83 13.77 17.86 -2.12
C THR A 83 13.21 16.46 -1.98
N ILE A 84 14.03 15.43 -2.26
CA ILE A 84 13.66 14.03 -2.04
C ILE A 84 13.28 13.80 -0.58
N ALA A 85 14.08 14.30 0.38
CA ALA A 85 13.78 14.14 1.80
C ALA A 85 12.45 14.80 2.19
N ARG A 86 12.19 16.03 1.73
CA ARG A 86 10.94 16.76 2.00
C ARG A 86 9.72 16.05 1.42
N VAL A 87 9.78 15.62 0.15
CA VAL A 87 8.67 14.88 -0.49
C VAL A 87 8.45 13.53 0.21
N SER A 88 9.52 12.84 0.59
CA SER A 88 9.43 11.56 1.28
C SER A 88 8.77 11.68 2.65
N LEU A 89 9.14 12.71 3.43
CA LEU A 89 8.55 12.97 4.74
C LEU A 89 7.09 13.39 4.63
N ALA A 90 6.75 14.31 3.72
CA ALA A 90 5.37 14.73 3.50
C ALA A 90 4.48 13.53 3.10
N PHE A 91 4.96 12.70 2.17
CA PHE A 91 4.23 11.51 1.75
C PHE A 91 4.09 10.47 2.87
N ALA A 92 5.10 10.35 3.74
CA ALA A 92 5.04 9.45 4.89
C ALA A 92 4.00 9.92 5.93
N VAL A 93 3.95 11.23 6.20
CA VAL A 93 2.96 11.82 7.11
C VAL A 93 1.53 11.63 6.60
N GLU A 94 1.31 11.70 5.28
CA GLU A 94 0.01 11.43 4.67
C GLU A 94 -0.43 9.95 4.72
N ASN A 95 0.51 9.02 4.95
CA ASN A 95 0.28 7.58 4.85
C ASN A 95 0.84 6.83 6.09
N PRO A 96 0.38 7.19 7.30
CA PRO A 96 1.02 6.78 8.55
C PRO A 96 1.10 5.26 8.73
N GLY A 97 0.07 4.50 8.35
CA GLY A 97 0.07 3.04 8.56
C GLY A 97 1.10 2.28 7.72
N VAL A 98 1.48 2.79 6.54
CA VAL A 98 2.59 2.23 5.76
C VAL A 98 3.92 2.76 6.28
N SER A 99 3.98 4.03 6.66
CA SER A 99 5.21 4.67 7.13
C SER A 99 5.70 4.12 8.45
N THR A 100 4.82 3.83 9.41
CA THR A 100 5.16 3.17 10.67
C THR A 100 5.74 1.77 10.46
N TYR A 101 5.34 1.08 9.38
CA TYR A 101 5.88 -0.25 9.07
C TYR A 101 7.30 -0.22 8.48
N VAL A 102 7.67 0.83 7.76
CA VAL A 102 8.99 0.95 7.09
C VAL A 102 10.01 1.79 7.84
N ALA A 103 9.58 2.52 8.88
CA ALA A 103 10.43 3.34 9.75
C ALA A 103 11.27 2.47 10.68
#